data_AF-A0A7C2YDK2-F1
#
_entry.id   AF-A0A7C2YDK2-F1
#
_cell.length_a   1.000
_cell.length_b   1.000
_cell.length_c   1.000
_cell.angle_alpha   90.00
_cell.angle_beta   90.00
_cell.angle_gamma   90.00
#
_symmetry.space_group_name_H-M   'P 1'
#
loop_
_entity.id
_entity.type
_entity.pdbx_description
1 polymer ?
#
loop_
_entity_poly.entity_id
_entity_poly.type
_entity_poly.pdbx_seq_one_letter_code
_entity_poly.pdbx_strand_id
1 'polypeptide(L)'
;MTRMISETNLAARRQELQRAIPSFYNPYLFFGLTNVLGIVAIYYSTRLLENVKPLEWLHLLYHLPEGSRLGELALIRALKRHHQTHHNPALMNDCNFNITFPIWDWVKGTLHRQINTHA
;
A
#
# COMPACT_ATOMS: atom_id res chain seq x y z
N MET A 1 -32.19 19.87 6.75
CA MET A 1 -32.82 20.69 5.70
C MET A 1 -32.34 20.19 4.34
N THR A 2 -32.96 19.11 3.85
CA THR A 2 -32.57 18.43 2.61
C THR A 2 -33.04 19.28 1.44
N ARG A 3 -32.08 19.80 0.67
CA ARG A 3 -32.32 20.70 -0.45
C ARG A 3 -33.14 19.95 -1.53
N MET A 4 -34.45 20.18 -1.60
CA MET A 4 -35.29 19.71 -2.70
C MET A 4 -34.80 20.39 -3.98
N ILE A 5 -34.10 19.63 -4.82
CA ILE A 5 -33.70 20.10 -6.15
C ILE A 5 -34.96 20.02 -7.02
N SER A 6 -35.45 21.15 -7.54
CA SER A 6 -36.59 21.13 -8.46
C SER A 6 -36.22 20.38 -9.74
N GLU A 7 -37.19 19.69 -10.33
CA GLU A 7 -37.05 18.96 -11.61
C GLU A 7 -36.45 19.84 -12.72
N THR A 8 -36.80 21.13 -12.74
CA THR A 8 -36.25 22.12 -13.66
C THR A 8 -34.75 22.34 -13.49
N ASN A 9 -34.26 22.35 -12.25
CA ASN A 9 -32.83 22.50 -11.94
C ASN A 9 -32.05 21.22 -12.30
N LEU A 10 -32.65 20.04 -12.14
CA LEU A 10 -32.04 18.76 -12.56
C LEU A 10 -31.93 18.66 -14.08
N ALA A 11 -32.98 19.03 -14.81
CA ALA A 11 -32.98 19.04 -16.27
C ALA A 11 -31.95 20.01 -16.85
N ALA A 12 -31.87 21.23 -16.31
CA ALA A 12 -30.85 22.21 -16.70
C ALA A 12 -29.42 21.70 -16.44
N ARG A 13 -29.17 21.08 -15.27
CA ARG A 13 -27.87 20.47 -14.95
C ARG A 13 -27.53 19.28 -15.84
N ARG A 14 -28.50 18.42 -16.19
CA ARG A 14 -28.29 17.32 -17.14
C ARG A 14 -27.86 17.85 -18.51
N GLN A 15 -28.50 18.92 -18.99
CA GLN A 15 -28.16 19.52 -20.28
C GLN A 15 -26.77 20.17 -20.28
N GLU A 16 -26.39 20.82 -19.17
CA GLU A 16 -25.03 21.37 -18.98
C GLU A 16 -23.97 20.27 -18.98
N LEU A 17 -24.20 19.18 -18.23
CA LEU A 17 -23.31 18.02 -18.19
C LEU A 17 -23.20 17.34 -19.56
N GLN A 18 -24.31 17.19 -20.29
CA GLN A 18 -24.30 16.63 -21.64
C GLN A 18 -23.44 17.44 -22.62
N ARG A 19 -23.38 18.78 -22.49
CA ARG A 19 -22.51 19.62 -23.31
C ARG A 19 -21.05 19.57 -22.88
N ALA A 20 -20.78 19.26 -21.62
CA ALA A 20 -19.43 19.14 -21.08
C ALA A 20 -18.76 17.79 -21.38
N ILE A 21 -19.53 16.76 -21.76
CA ILE A 21 -18.99 15.43 -22.10
C ILE A 21 -18.42 15.48 -23.53
N PRO A 22 -17.11 15.23 -23.71
CA PRO A 22 -16.52 15.16 -25.04
C PRO A 22 -17.13 14.05 -25.88
N SER A 23 -17.28 14.26 -27.20
CA SER A 23 -17.92 13.30 -28.11
C SER A 23 -17.20 11.95 -28.23
N PHE A 24 -15.92 11.90 -27.86
CA PHE A 24 -15.12 10.66 -27.84
C PHE A 24 -15.26 9.87 -26.53
N TYR A 25 -15.88 10.43 -25.49
CA TYR A 25 -16.03 9.76 -24.21
C TYR A 25 -17.14 8.70 -24.31
N ASN A 26 -16.74 7.43 -24.26
CA ASN A 26 -17.67 6.31 -24.20
C ASN A 26 -17.69 5.76 -22.76
N PRO A 27 -18.80 5.95 -22.00
CA PRO A 27 -18.87 5.53 -20.61
C PRO A 27 -18.80 4.01 -20.44
N TYR A 28 -19.28 3.23 -21.42
CA TYR A 28 -19.20 1.78 -21.40
C TYR A 28 -17.78 1.29 -21.65
N LEU A 29 -17.02 1.98 -22.50
CA LEU A 29 -15.61 1.68 -22.73
C LEU A 29 -14.79 1.94 -21.46
N PHE A 30 -15.02 3.08 -20.80
CA PHE A 30 -14.34 3.41 -19.55
C PHE A 30 -14.69 2.41 -18.43
N PHE A 31 -15.97 2.08 -18.27
CA PHE A 31 -16.42 1.07 -17.31
C PHE A 31 -15.86 -0.32 -17.64
N GLY A 32 -15.86 -0.72 -18.92
CA GLY A 32 -15.28 -1.99 -19.35
C GLY A 32 -13.78 -2.07 -19.05
N LEU A 33 -13.02 -1.00 -19.36
CA LEU A 33 -11.59 -0.93 -19.11
C LEU A 33 -11.26 -1.07 -17.61
N THR A 34 -11.95 -0.33 -16.74
CA THR A 34 -11.67 -0.38 -15.30
C THR A 34 -11.98 -1.75 -14.70
N ASN A 35 -13.07 -2.39 -15.13
CA ASN A 35 -13.43 -3.74 -14.67
C ASN A 35 -12.46 -4.81 -15.19
N VAL A 36 -12.06 -4.75 -16.46
CA VAL A 36 -11.09 -5.68 -17.03
C VAL A 36 -9.74 -5.55 -16.32
N LEU A 37 -9.25 -4.33 -16.10
CA LEU A 37 -8.01 -4.10 -15.35
C LEU A 37 -8.10 -4.64 -13.91
N GLY A 38 -9.24 -4.43 -13.24
CA GLY A 38 -9.48 -4.96 -11.90
C GLY A 38 -9.48 -6.50 -11.85
N ILE A 39 -10.19 -7.16 -12.77
CA ILE A 39 -10.22 -8.62 -12.88
C ILE A 39 -8.84 -9.18 -13.19
N VAL A 40 -8.10 -8.55 -14.11
CA VAL A 40 -6.73 -8.92 -14.45
C VAL A 40 -5.81 -8.79 -13.23
N ALA A 41 -5.90 -7.69 -12.47
CA ALA A 41 -5.12 -7.50 -11.26
C ALA A 41 -5.44 -8.55 -10.18
N ILE A 42 -6.71 -8.88 -9.98
CA ILE A 42 -7.14 -9.93 -9.05
C ILE A 42 -6.60 -11.29 -9.50
N TYR A 43 -6.76 -11.63 -10.78
CA TYR A 43 -6.27 -12.88 -11.35
C TYR A 43 -4.75 -13.04 -11.20
N TYR A 44 -3.97 -11.99 -11.50
CA TYR A 44 -2.53 -12.06 -11.28
C TYR A 44 -2.20 -12.15 -9.79
N SER A 45 -2.88 -11.39 -8.94
CA SER A 45 -2.66 -11.42 -7.49
C SER A 45 -2.92 -12.81 -6.89
N THR A 46 -3.95 -13.53 -7.33
CA THR A 46 -4.21 -14.91 -6.86
C THR A 46 -3.14 -15.88 -7.35
N ARG A 47 -2.52 -15.64 -8.51
CA ARG A 47 -1.40 -16.43 -9.05
C ARG A 47 -0.06 -16.11 -8.39
N LEU A 48 0.09 -14.91 -7.82
CA LEU A 48 1.23 -14.59 -6.95
C LEU A 48 1.14 -15.33 -5.61
N LEU A 49 -0.06 -15.62 -5.08
CA LEU A 49 -0.21 -16.45 -3.87
C LEU A 49 0.33 -17.87 -4.05
N GLU A 50 0.30 -18.41 -5.27
CA GLU A 50 0.94 -19.71 -5.58
C GLU A 50 2.47 -19.61 -5.67
N ASN A 51 3.00 -18.42 -5.90
CA ASN A 51 4.43 -18.14 -6.09
C ASN A 51 4.96 -17.22 -4.99
N VAL A 52 4.71 -17.57 -3.73
CA VAL A 52 5.13 -16.78 -2.56
C VAL A 52 6.63 -16.51 -2.63
N LYS A 53 6.99 -15.24 -2.84
CA LYS A 53 8.38 -14.85 -3.00
C LYS A 53 9.09 -14.92 -1.64
N PRO A 54 10.42 -15.13 -1.60
CA PRO A 54 11.19 -15.11 -0.36
C PRO A 54 10.96 -13.84 0.48
N LEU A 55 10.67 -12.70 -0.16
CA LEU A 55 10.32 -11.44 0.50
C LEU A 55 9.00 -11.53 1.29
N GLU A 56 8.01 -12.25 0.77
CA GLU A 56 6.71 -12.41 1.41
C GLU A 56 6.79 -13.42 2.58
N TRP A 57 7.58 -14.48 2.41
CA TRP A 57 7.97 -15.34 3.53
C TRP A 57 8.71 -14.55 4.62
N LEU A 58 9.61 -13.66 4.24
CA LEU A 58 10.34 -12.81 5.18
C LEU A 58 9.42 -11.82 5.90
N HIS A 59 8.42 -11.27 5.21
CA HIS A 59 7.40 -10.42 5.82
C HIS A 59 6.54 -11.18 6.82
N LEU A 60 6.11 -12.41 6.49
CA LEU A 60 5.44 -13.31 7.42
C LEU A 60 6.33 -13.60 8.63
N LEU A 61 7.64 -13.79 8.43
CA LEU A 61 8.61 -14.01 9.50
C LEU A 61 8.69 -12.86 10.51
N TYR A 62 8.42 -11.62 10.10
CA TYR A 62 8.40 -10.46 11.00
C TYR A 62 7.22 -10.48 11.98
N HIS A 63 6.16 -11.22 11.65
CA HIS A 63 4.91 -11.28 12.42
C HIS A 63 4.79 -12.57 13.25
N LEU A 64 5.82 -13.42 13.31
CA LEU A 64 5.75 -14.61 14.17
C LEU A 64 5.62 -14.22 15.66
N PRO A 65 4.88 -15.04 16.44
CA PRO A 65 4.74 -14.88 17.88
C PRO A 65 6.10 -14.99 18.58
N GLU A 66 6.23 -14.22 19.66
CA GLU A 66 7.42 -14.23 20.52
C GLU A 66 7.51 -15.59 21.22
N GLY A 67 8.60 -16.33 20.98
CA GLY A 67 8.80 -17.72 21.45
C GLY A 67 8.86 -18.78 20.35
N SER A 68 8.77 -18.40 19.08
CA SER A 68 9.00 -19.32 17.96
C SER A 68 10.50 -19.48 17.66
N ARG A 69 10.98 -20.73 17.51
CA ARG A 69 12.41 -21.03 17.25
C ARG A 69 12.98 -20.29 16.03
N LEU A 70 12.14 -20.04 15.01
CA LEU A 70 12.51 -19.28 13.82
C LEU A 70 12.52 -17.76 14.10
N GLY A 71 11.59 -17.24 14.90
CA GLY A 71 11.56 -15.84 15.32
C GLY A 71 12.75 -15.42 16.20
N GLU A 72 13.42 -16.39 16.84
CA GLU A 72 14.58 -16.16 17.72
C GLU A 72 15.92 -16.06 16.98
N LEU A 73 15.98 -16.45 15.70
CA LEU A 73 17.20 -16.33 14.89
C LEU A 73 17.68 -14.88 14.85
N ALA A 74 18.97 -14.67 15.07
CA ALA A 74 19.55 -13.32 15.20
C ALA A 74 19.26 -12.42 13.98
N LEU A 75 19.24 -13.00 12.79
CA LEU A 75 18.88 -12.32 11.54
C LEU A 75 17.40 -11.88 11.54
N ILE A 76 16.47 -12.77 11.89
CA ILE A 76 15.04 -12.47 11.92
C ILE A 76 14.73 -11.43 13.01
N ARG A 77 15.38 -11.51 14.18
CA ARG A 77 15.27 -10.49 15.23
C ARG A 77 15.84 -9.14 14.80
N ALA A 78 16.95 -9.12 14.06
CA ALA A 78 17.53 -7.88 13.53
C ALA A 78 16.59 -7.23 12.52
N LEU A 79 16.03 -8.03 11.60
CA LEU A 79 15.09 -7.55 10.58
C LEU A 79 13.74 -7.13 11.17
N LYS A 80 13.20 -7.85 12.16
CA LYS A 80 11.97 -7.47 12.89
C LYS A 80 12.15 -6.10 13.56
N ARG A 81 13.28 -5.87 14.23
CA ARG A 81 13.60 -4.56 14.85
C ARG A 81 13.76 -3.45 13.82
N HIS A 82 14.39 -3.75 12.68
CA HIS A 82 14.51 -2.80 11.57
C HIS A 82 13.14 -2.41 11.00
N HIS A 83 12.30 -3.39 10.73
CA HIS A 83 10.92 -3.20 10.25
C HIS A 83 10.07 -2.41 11.26
N GLN A 84 10.16 -2.72 12.55
CA GLN A 84 9.50 -1.95 13.61
C GLN A 84 9.96 -0.50 13.67
N THR A 85 11.26 -0.25 13.47
CA THR A 85 11.83 1.11 13.45
C THR A 85 11.36 1.89 12.22
N HIS A 86 11.26 1.24 11.05
CA HIS A 86 10.69 1.83 9.85
C HIS A 86 9.21 2.23 10.04
N HIS A 87 8.41 1.41 10.70
CA HIS A 87 7.01 1.71 10.99
C HIS A 87 6.78 2.76 12.08
N ASN A 88 7.84 3.26 12.74
CA ASN A 88 7.72 4.34 13.70
C ASN A 88 7.44 5.66 12.95
N PRO A 89 6.24 6.25 13.05
CA PRO A 89 5.88 7.44 12.28
C PRO A 89 6.75 8.66 12.60
N ALA A 90 7.40 8.67 13.77
CA ALA A 90 8.32 9.72 14.18
C ALA A 90 9.68 9.67 13.46
N LEU A 91 10.03 8.56 12.80
CA LEU A 91 11.32 8.33 12.15
C LEU A 91 11.21 8.05 10.65
N MET A 92 10.05 7.56 10.20
CA MET A 92 9.82 7.09 8.82
C MET A 92 9.99 8.16 7.74
N ASN A 93 9.88 9.45 8.08
CA ASN A 93 10.08 10.56 7.13
C ASN A 93 11.54 10.97 6.94
N ASP A 94 12.42 10.65 7.91
CA ASP A 94 13.78 11.18 7.96
C ASP A 94 14.86 10.07 7.84
N CYS A 95 14.53 8.81 8.15
CA CYS A 95 15.50 7.71 8.18
C CYS A 95 14.86 6.32 7.99
N ASN A 96 15.71 5.31 7.67
CA ASN A 96 15.33 3.91 7.43
C ASN A 96 14.25 3.72 6.35
N PHE A 97 14.46 4.28 5.16
CA PHE A 97 13.48 4.22 4.07
C PHE A 97 13.35 2.81 3.47
N ASN A 98 14.36 1.96 3.62
CA ASN A 98 14.33 0.61 3.06
C ASN A 98 13.72 -0.41 4.05
N ILE A 99 12.65 -1.09 3.63
CA ILE A 99 11.83 -1.97 4.46
C ILE A 99 12.55 -3.27 4.85
N THR A 100 13.44 -3.79 3.99
CA THR A 100 13.92 -5.19 4.11
C THR A 100 15.43 -5.30 4.25
N PHE A 101 16.20 -4.58 3.43
CA PHE A 101 17.65 -4.57 3.52
C PHE A 101 18.10 -3.12 3.48
N PRO A 102 18.71 -2.57 4.55
CA PRO A 102 19.09 -1.17 4.62
C PRO A 102 20.34 -0.86 3.76
N ILE A 103 20.40 -1.40 2.53
CA ILE A 103 21.50 -1.19 1.58
C ILE A 103 21.56 0.30 1.23
N TRP A 104 20.42 0.88 0.88
CA TRP A 104 20.33 2.30 0.54
C TRP A 104 20.48 3.21 1.76
N ASP A 105 19.96 2.81 2.92
CA ASP A 105 20.15 3.56 4.16
C ASP A 105 21.60 3.53 4.65
N TRP A 106 22.34 2.45 4.40
CA TRP A 106 23.78 2.38 4.65
C TRP A 106 24.58 3.26 3.69
N VAL A 107 24.26 3.22 2.39
CA VAL A 107 24.91 4.08 1.37
C VAL A 107 24.64 5.56 1.61
N LYS A 108 23.45 5.93 2.09
CA LYS A 108 23.04 7.31 2.36
C LYS A 108 23.28 7.77 3.80
N GLY A 109 23.69 6.88 4.69
CA GLY A 109 23.91 7.19 6.11
C GLY A 109 22.63 7.51 6.90
N THR A 110 21.45 7.16 6.37
CA THR A 110 20.14 7.41 6.98
C THR A 110 19.68 6.25 7.87
N LEU A 111 20.62 5.43 8.36
CA LEU A 111 20.33 4.25 9.14
C LEU A 111 20.22 4.62 10.62
N HIS A 112 19.01 4.67 11.16
CA HIS A 112 18.75 5.03 12.54
C HIS A 112 18.35 3.79 13.35
N ARG A 113 19.08 3.49 14.43
CA ARG A 113 18.72 2.40 15.34
C ARG A 113 18.09 3.00 16.58
N GLN A 114 16.81 2.73 16.80
CA GLN A 114 16.16 3.12 18.06
C GLN A 114 16.75 2.25 19.18
N ILE A 115 17.58 2.86 20.04
CA ILE A 115 18.08 2.21 21.25
C ILE A 115 16.97 2.36 22.27
N ASN A 116 16.27 1.28 22.60
CA ASN A 116 15.34 1.27 23.73
C ASN A 116 16.17 1.42 25.01
N THR A 117 16.29 2.65 25.51
CA THR A 117 16.82 2.94 26.84
C THR A 117 15.74 2.59 27.86
N HIS A 118 15.61 1.31 28.20
CA HIS A 118 14.93 0.91 29.42
C HIS A 118 15.94 1.06 30.57
N ALA A 119 15.85 2.21 31.24
CA ALA A 119 16.25 2.35 32.64
C ALA A 119 15.12 1.81 33.53
#